data_AF-A0A7J7NIL5-F1
#
_entry.id   AF-A0A7J7NIL5-F1
#
_cell.length_a   1.000
_cell.length_b   1.000
_cell.length_c   1.000
_cell.angle_alpha   90.00
_cell.angle_beta   90.00
_cell.angle_gamma   90.00
#
_symmetry.space_group_name_H-M   'P 1'
#
loop_
_entity.id
_entity.type
_entity.pdbx_description
1 polymer ?
#
loop_
_entity_poly.entity_id
_entity_poly.type
_entity_poly.pdbx_seq_one_letter_code
_entity_poly.pdbx_strand_id
1 'polypeptide(L)'
;MRVVSIGHEFIRGLETVPKQYVQPLEERLDMNNVVNQDSIRVIDMLKYLENSKVAESICLAVINHGVSIPFLDKVEETTRQFFRLPAEAKMKYTKENSPICNVRYGTSFIP
;
A
#
# COMPACT_ATOMS: atom_id res chain seq x y z
N MET A 1 9.78 -4.78 -22.47
CA MET A 1 10.01 -3.84 -21.35
C MET A 1 10.42 -4.66 -20.14
N ARG A 2 11.63 -4.47 -19.57
CA ARG A 2 12.02 -5.21 -18.36
C ARG A 2 11.23 -4.65 -17.19
N VAL A 3 10.43 -5.50 -16.56
CA VAL A 3 9.75 -5.18 -15.29
C VAL A 3 10.81 -5.21 -14.20
N VAL A 4 11.41 -4.05 -13.94
CA VAL A 4 12.36 -3.89 -12.84
C VAL A 4 11.54 -3.61 -11.58
N SER A 5 11.43 -4.61 -10.70
CA SER A 5 10.76 -4.43 -9.42
C SER A 5 11.76 -3.94 -8.39
N ILE A 6 11.53 -2.75 -7.82
CA ILE A 6 12.36 -2.23 -6.72
C ILE A 6 12.44 -3.21 -5.55
N GLY A 7 11.36 -3.97 -5.29
CA GLY A 7 11.35 -4.98 -4.23
C GLY A 7 12.37 -6.09 -4.47
N HIS A 8 12.61 -6.47 -5.74
CA HIS A 8 13.62 -7.47 -6.09
C HIS A 8 15.03 -6.87 -6.18
N GLU A 9 15.17 -5.59 -6.59
CA GLU A 9 16.48 -4.93 -6.63
C GLU A 9 16.98 -4.50 -5.24
N PHE A 10 16.09 -4.07 -4.34
CA PHE A 10 16.45 -3.74 -2.96
C PHE A 10 17.04 -4.94 -2.21
N ILE A 11 16.52 -6.15 -2.47
CA ILE A 11 17.06 -7.41 -1.93
C ILE A 11 18.48 -7.69 -2.45
N ARG A 12 18.90 -7.10 -3.57
CA ARG A 12 20.25 -7.25 -4.15
C ARG A 12 21.30 -6.31 -3.56
N GLY A 13 20.95 -5.50 -2.55
CA GLY A 13 21.90 -4.64 -1.83
C GLY A 13 22.30 -3.40 -2.61
N LEU A 14 21.33 -2.60 -3.06
CA LEU A 14 21.60 -1.32 -3.72
C LEU A 14 22.24 -0.33 -2.74
N GLU A 15 23.38 0.26 -3.12
CA GLU A 15 24.04 1.32 -2.34
C GLU A 15 23.34 2.68 -2.45
N THR A 16 22.66 2.93 -3.58
CA THR A 16 21.95 4.19 -3.84
C THR A 16 20.61 3.94 -4.52
N VAL A 17 19.67 4.88 -4.33
CA VAL A 17 18.34 4.81 -4.95
C VAL A 17 18.45 5.08 -6.45
N PRO A 18 17.96 4.20 -7.34
CA PRO A 18 17.98 4.43 -8.77
C PRO A 18 17.21 5.70 -9.15
N LYS A 19 17.71 6.45 -10.14
CA LYS A 19 17.15 7.76 -10.57
C LYS A 19 15.64 7.72 -10.86
N GLN A 20 15.13 6.60 -11.38
CA GLN A 20 13.70 6.41 -11.68
C GLN A 20 12.78 6.43 -10.43
N TYR A 21 13.34 6.26 -9.23
CA TYR A 21 12.63 6.30 -7.96
C TYR A 21 12.85 7.60 -7.18
N VAL A 22 13.68 8.50 -7.71
CA VAL A 22 13.93 9.81 -7.11
C VAL A 22 12.83 10.77 -7.58
N GLN A 23 11.97 11.21 -6.66
CA GLN A 23 10.88 12.14 -6.98
C GLN A 23 11.41 13.52 -7.45
N PRO A 24 10.64 14.25 -8.29
CA PRO A 24 10.87 15.66 -8.59
C PRO A 24 11.00 16.49 -7.32
N LEU A 25 11.73 17.61 -7.37
CA LEU A 25 12.00 18.42 -6.17
C LEU A 25 10.70 18.91 -5.51
N GLU A 26 9.71 19.20 -6.33
CA GLU A 26 8.39 19.73 -5.96
C GLU A 26 7.51 18.67 -5.25
N GLU A 27 7.76 17.37 -5.49
CA GLU A 27 7.02 16.26 -4.88
C GLU A 27 7.74 15.66 -3.66
N ARG A 28 8.99 16.06 -3.41
CA ARG A 28 9.74 15.58 -2.25
C ARG A 28 9.14 16.14 -0.98
N LEU A 29 8.89 15.27 -0.02
CA LEU A 29 8.44 15.67 1.31
C LEU A 29 9.50 16.57 1.98
N ASP A 30 9.10 17.77 2.38
CA ASP A 30 9.94 18.64 3.19
C ASP A 30 9.89 18.18 4.66
N MET A 31 10.94 17.50 5.09
CA MET A 31 11.06 16.99 6.46
C MET A 31 11.18 18.12 7.51
N ASN A 32 11.40 19.37 7.09
CA ASN A 32 11.39 20.52 7.99
C ASN A 32 10.00 21.13 8.19
N ASN A 33 9.04 20.78 7.32
CA ASN A 33 7.67 21.28 7.36
C ASN A 33 6.68 20.18 7.81
N VAL A 34 7.08 19.42 8.84
CA VAL A 34 6.14 18.54 9.54
C VAL A 34 5.21 19.42 10.35
N VAL A 35 4.03 19.69 9.80
CA VAL A 35 2.98 20.37 10.55
C VAL A 35 2.63 19.50 11.75
N ASN A 36 2.74 20.04 12.97
CA ASN A 36 2.12 19.45 14.17
C ASN A 36 0.60 19.63 14.05
N GLN A 37 -0.02 19.00 13.06
CA GLN A 37 -1.46 19.03 12.83
C GLN A 37 -2.13 17.80 13.43
N ASP A 38 -3.40 18.01 13.78
CA ASP A 38 -4.28 17.10 14.51
C ASP A 38 -4.13 15.64 14.09
N SER A 39 -3.97 14.76 15.08
CA SER A 39 -3.93 13.31 14.89
C SER A 39 -5.07 12.84 14.00
N ILE A 40 -4.80 11.84 13.13
CA ILE A 40 -5.84 11.18 12.32
C ILE A 40 -7.02 10.84 13.22
N ARG A 41 -8.20 11.35 12.88
CA ARG A 41 -9.40 11.13 13.67
C ARG A 41 -9.78 9.65 13.65
N VAL A 42 -9.96 9.08 14.85
CA VAL A 42 -10.41 7.71 15.03
C VAL A 42 -11.93 7.69 15.23
N ILE A 43 -12.64 6.88 14.44
CA ILE A 43 -14.07 6.67 14.52
C ILE A 43 -14.35 5.29 15.11
N ASP A 44 -15.14 5.27 16.19
CA ASP A 44 -15.67 4.05 16.78
C ASP A 44 -17.03 3.71 16.15
N MET A 45 -17.06 2.68 15.32
CA MET A 45 -18.27 2.29 14.56
C MET A 45 -19.41 1.81 15.45
N LEU A 46 -19.13 1.30 16.66
CA LEU A 46 -20.19 0.90 17.58
C LEU A 46 -20.99 2.12 18.08
N LYS A 47 -20.29 3.22 18.39
CA LYS A 47 -20.91 4.48 18.81
C LYS A 47 -21.51 5.26 17.65
N TYR A 48 -21.03 4.99 16.44
CA TYR A 48 -21.42 5.69 15.23
C TYR A 48 -22.83 5.30 14.74
N LEU A 49 -23.25 4.05 14.94
CA LEU A 49 -24.62 3.60 14.61
C LEU A 49 -25.71 4.39 15.34
N GLU A 50 -25.37 5.05 16.45
CA GLU A 50 -26.31 5.81 17.28
C GLU A 50 -26.36 7.30 16.94
N ASN A 51 -25.36 7.87 16.24
CA ASN A 51 -25.23 9.31 16.03
C ASN A 51 -24.70 9.67 14.62
N SER A 52 -25.62 9.89 13.68
CA SER A 52 -25.34 10.27 12.28
C SER A 52 -24.87 11.72 12.14
N LYS A 53 -23.60 11.99 12.44
CA LYS A 53 -22.89 13.18 11.94
C LYS A 53 -21.51 12.75 11.43
N VAL A 54 -21.44 12.37 10.15
CA VAL A 54 -20.14 12.17 9.47
C VAL A 54 -19.44 13.52 9.47
N ALA A 55 -18.25 13.57 10.08
CA ALA A 55 -17.42 14.74 10.14
C ALA A 55 -16.75 15.02 8.78
N GLU A 56 -16.55 16.30 8.48
CA GLU A 56 -16.00 16.88 7.24
C GLU A 56 -14.53 16.53 6.94
N SER A 57 -13.95 15.54 7.63
CA SER A 57 -12.54 15.14 7.46
C SER A 57 -12.39 14.05 6.39
N ILE A 58 -11.47 14.27 5.46
CA ILE A 58 -11.19 13.38 4.32
C ILE A 58 -10.38 12.14 4.76
N CYS A 59 -9.63 12.21 5.86
CA CYS A 59 -8.77 11.12 6.35
C CYS A 59 -9.19 10.66 7.76
N LEU A 60 -9.60 9.41 7.88
CA LEU A 60 -10.17 8.83 9.10
C LEU A 60 -9.61 7.41 9.32
N ALA A 61 -9.37 7.06 10.58
CA ALA A 61 -9.11 5.69 11.01
C ALA A 61 -10.35 5.12 11.70
N VAL A 62 -10.65 3.83 11.54
CA VAL A 62 -11.89 3.23 12.07
C VAL A 62 -11.56 2.07 12.99
N ILE A 63 -12.25 2.00 14.13
CA ILE A 63 -12.19 0.89 15.09
C ILE A 63 -13.59 0.29 15.29
N ASN A 64 -13.63 -0.94 15.83
CA ASN A 64 -14.86 -1.70 16.03
C ASN A 64 -15.72 -1.83 14.77
N HIS A 65 -15.09 -1.87 13.59
CA HIS A 65 -15.73 -1.99 12.28
C HIS A 65 -16.38 -3.37 12.03
N GLY A 66 -16.36 -4.28 13.00
CA GLY A 66 -16.97 -5.61 12.91
C GLY A 66 -16.18 -6.66 12.12
N VAL A 67 -15.03 -6.30 11.54
CA VAL A 67 -14.12 -7.27 10.89
C VAL A 67 -13.21 -7.85 11.96
N SER A 68 -13.09 -9.17 11.98
CA SER A 68 -12.33 -9.87 13.02
C SER A 68 -10.82 -9.65 12.87
N ILE A 69 -10.12 -9.45 13.99
CA ILE A 69 -8.66 -9.29 14.00
C ILE A 69 -7.94 -10.49 13.37
N PRO A 70 -8.30 -11.75 13.67
CA PRO A 70 -7.65 -12.91 13.04
C PRO A 70 -7.80 -12.95 11.51
N PHE A 71 -8.88 -12.40 10.96
CA PHE A 71 -9.04 -12.27 9.52
C PHE A 71 -8.09 -11.24 8.93
N LEU A 72 -7.93 -10.07 9.57
CA LEU A 72 -6.96 -9.05 9.15
C LEU A 72 -5.53 -9.59 9.20
N ASP A 73 -5.16 -10.28 10.29
CA ASP A 73 -3.85 -10.94 10.42
C ASP A 73 -3.62 -11.94 9.29
N LYS A 74 -4.65 -12.71 8.93
CA LYS A 74 -4.57 -13.69 7.84
C LYS A 74 -4.40 -13.03 6.47
N VAL A 75 -5.07 -11.91 6.22
CA VAL A 75 -4.91 -11.13 4.97
C VAL A 75 -3.49 -10.59 4.87
N GLU A 76 -2.96 -10.02 5.95
CA GLU A 76 -1.59 -9.54 6.00
C GLU A 76 -0.58 -10.66 5.73
N GLU A 77 -0.70 -11.78 6.45
CA GLU A 77 0.22 -12.91 6.31
C GLU A 77 0.14 -13.54 4.91
N THR A 78 -1.06 -13.70 4.35
CA THR A 78 -1.24 -14.24 2.99
C THR A 78 -0.61 -13.31 1.94
N THR A 79 -0.72 -11.99 2.14
CA THR A 79 -0.06 -10.99 1.29
C THR A 79 1.46 -11.14 1.36
N ARG A 80 2.04 -11.22 2.57
CA ARG A 80 3.48 -11.42 2.76
C ARG A 80 3.95 -12.74 2.11
N GLN A 81 3.20 -13.82 2.26
CA GLN A 81 3.49 -15.10 1.63
C GLN A 81 3.53 -15.00 0.10
N PHE A 82 2.54 -14.35 -0.52
CA PHE A 82 2.53 -14.15 -1.97
C PHE A 82 3.78 -13.40 -2.45
N PHE A 83 4.15 -12.30 -1.79
CA PHE A 83 5.31 -11.51 -2.21
C PHE A 83 6.67 -12.20 -1.95
N ARG A 84 6.72 -13.16 -1.01
CA ARG A 84 7.89 -14.03 -0.78
C ARG A 84 8.07 -15.12 -1.84
N LEU A 85 7.06 -15.38 -2.68
CA LEU A 85 7.21 -16.34 -3.78
C LEU A 85 8.32 -15.91 -4.75
N PRO A 86 8.96 -16.88 -5.45
CA PRO A 86 9.89 -16.60 -6.53
C PRO A 86 9.27 -15.69 -7.59
N ALA A 87 10.12 -14.91 -8.28
CA ALA A 87 9.66 -13.96 -9.29
C ALA A 87 8.86 -14.65 -10.39
N GLU A 88 9.30 -15.84 -10.81
CA GLU A 88 8.69 -16.67 -11.86
C GLU A 88 7.26 -17.07 -11.51
N ALA A 89 6.99 -17.35 -10.23
CA ALA A 89 5.64 -17.69 -9.76
C ALA A 89 4.70 -16.48 -9.82
N LYS A 90 5.20 -15.30 -9.43
CA LYS A 90 4.42 -14.04 -9.46
C LYS A 90 4.21 -13.51 -10.89
N MET A 91 5.17 -13.75 -11.79
CA MET A 91 5.10 -13.30 -13.19
C MET A 91 3.91 -13.86 -13.97
N LYS A 92 3.33 -14.99 -13.54
CA LYS A 92 2.11 -15.55 -14.13
C LYS A 92 0.90 -14.61 -14.02
N TYR A 93 0.95 -13.64 -13.11
CA TYR A 93 -0.15 -12.72 -12.86
C TYR A 93 0.08 -11.33 -13.46
N THR A 94 1.14 -11.10 -14.27
CA THR A 94 1.31 -9.80 -14.94
C THR A 94 0.21 -9.52 -15.96
N LYS A 95 0.09 -8.28 -16.42
CA LYS A 95 -0.91 -7.88 -17.43
C LYS A 95 -0.84 -8.76 -18.69
N GLU A 96 0.35 -9.18 -19.07
CA GLU A 96 0.62 -9.97 -20.28
C GLU A 96 0.36 -11.46 -20.09
N ASN A 97 0.51 -11.97 -18.86
CA ASN A 97 0.48 -13.40 -18.56
C ASN A 97 -0.79 -13.85 -17.84
N SER A 98 -1.52 -12.93 -17.20
CA SER A 98 -2.71 -13.26 -16.42
C SER A 98 -3.82 -13.79 -17.34
N PRO A 99 -4.43 -14.94 -17.03
CA PRO A 99 -5.55 -15.47 -17.81
C PRO A 99 -6.85 -14.71 -17.57
N ILE A 100 -6.89 -13.78 -16.59
CA ILE A 100 -8.09 -13.01 -16.23
C ILE A 100 -7.76 -11.52 -16.17
N CYS A 101 -8.55 -10.71 -16.86
CA CYS A 101 -8.30 -9.26 -17.01
C CYS A 101 -8.41 -8.44 -15.71
N ASN A 102 -9.02 -8.99 -14.65
CA ASN A 102 -9.18 -8.34 -13.35
C ASN A 102 -8.05 -8.68 -12.35
N VAL A 103 -7.07 -9.49 -12.74
CA VAL A 103 -5.91 -9.83 -11.91
C VAL A 103 -4.65 -9.27 -12.55
N ARG A 104 -3.89 -8.48 -11.79
CA ARG A 104 -2.62 -7.89 -12.23
C ARG A 104 -1.61 -7.83 -11.09
N TYR A 105 -0.49 -8.52 -11.27
CA TYR A 105 0.77 -8.28 -10.58
C TYR A 105 1.57 -7.25 -11.38
N GLY A 106 1.96 -6.16 -10.72
CA GLY A 106 2.71 -5.08 -11.32
C GLY A 106 3.69 -4.49 -10.31
N THR A 107 4.60 -3.66 -10.81
CA THR A 107 5.54 -2.90 -9.99
C THR A 107 5.68 -1.52 -10.59
N SER A 108 6.06 -0.53 -9.78
CA SER A 108 6.37 0.84 -10.20
C SER A 108 5.27 1.42 -11.10
N PHE A 109 4.19 1.89 -10.47
CA PHE A 109 3.15 2.60 -11.20
C PHE A 109 3.69 3.96 -11.64
N ILE A 110 4.08 4.05 -12.90
CA ILE A 110 4.15 5.32 -13.62
C ILE A 110 2.76 5.43 -14.26
N PRO A 111 1.90 6.36 -13.80
CA PRO A 111 0.56 6.56 -14.34
C PRO A 111 0.55 6.76 -15.87
#